data_AF-A0A495SLK6-F1
#
_entry.id   AF-A0A495SLK6-F1
#
_cell.length_a   1.000
_cell.length_b   1.000
_cell.length_c   1.000
_cell.angle_alpha   90.00
_cell.angle_beta   90.00
_cell.angle_gamma   90.00
#
_symmetry.space_group_name_H-M   'P 1'
#
loop_
_entity.id
_entity.type
_entity.pdbx_description
1 polymer ?
#
loop_
_entity_poly.entity_id
_entity_poly.type
_entity_poly.pdbx_seq_one_letter_code
_entity_poly.pdbx_strand_id
1 'polypeptide(L)'
;MKNIFILIAALFFNSLFAQVAIGKVSVASPSVSLDFGTANRGMILPWVTSTGAVTGVVNGTMVYDLTDKKIKVKYASGWKDLSILTGTTVDPLTSVDGATIQNAPVENSTAKTAIGTPTATPGILVLEDANKAMVLPKVASPHLNIINPAPGMMVYDTTAKLLAVFNGSVWTFWKQ
;
A
#
# COMPACT_ATOMS: atom_id res chain seq x y z
N MET A 1 -16.02 -26.52 -41.45
CA MET A 1 -15.80 -27.03 -40.08
C MET A 1 -14.69 -26.30 -39.32
N LYS A 2 -13.50 -26.10 -39.90
CA LYS A 2 -12.37 -25.38 -39.26
C LYS A 2 -12.74 -23.97 -38.75
N ASN A 3 -13.51 -23.20 -39.53
CA ASN A 3 -13.91 -21.83 -39.15
C ASN A 3 -14.97 -21.78 -38.04
N ILE A 4 -15.79 -22.84 -37.88
CA ILE A 4 -16.77 -22.96 -36.80
C ILE A 4 -16.07 -23.21 -35.46
N PHE A 5 -15.04 -24.06 -35.45
CA PHE A 5 -14.23 -24.28 -34.25
C PHE A 5 -13.50 -23.01 -33.78
N ILE A 6 -13.04 -22.17 -34.70
CA ILE A 6 -12.40 -20.89 -34.37
C ILE A 6 -13.40 -19.89 -33.78
N LEU A 7 -14.62 -19.80 -34.33
CA LEU A 7 -15.67 -18.93 -33.78
C LEU A 7 -16.13 -19.38 -32.39
N ILE A 8 -16.28 -20.69 -32.19
CA ILE A 8 -16.63 -21.27 -30.88
C ILE A 8 -15.52 -20.98 -29.87
N ALA A 9 -14.24 -21.17 -30.23
CA ALA A 9 -13.12 -20.84 -29.36
C ALA A 9 -13.03 -19.33 -29.03
N ALA A 10 -13.39 -18.45 -29.98
CA ALA A 10 -13.43 -17.00 -29.77
C ALA A 10 -14.54 -16.57 -28.78
N LEU A 11 -15.68 -17.27 -28.76
CA LEU A 11 -16.78 -17.02 -27.83
C LEU A 11 -16.48 -17.43 -26.38
N PHE A 12 -15.46 -18.26 -26.14
CA PHE A 12 -15.02 -18.67 -24.81
C PHE A 12 -13.94 -17.78 -24.20
N PHE A 13 -13.51 -16.71 -24.88
CA PHE A 13 -12.64 -15.70 -24.28
C PHE A 13 -13.41 -14.91 -23.22
N ASN A 14 -13.38 -15.43 -21.99
CA ASN A 14 -13.87 -14.70 -20.82
C ASN A 14 -12.87 -13.57 -20.53
N SER A 15 -13.39 -12.36 -20.39
CA SER A 15 -12.64 -11.21 -19.88
C SER A 15 -12.18 -11.53 -18.45
N LEU A 16 -10.89 -11.77 -18.26
CA LEU A 16 -10.34 -11.95 -16.92
C LEU A 16 -10.18 -10.57 -16.27
N PHE A 17 -10.93 -10.33 -15.20
CA PHE A 17 -10.73 -9.15 -14.36
C PHE A 17 -9.62 -9.43 -13.35
N ALA A 18 -8.49 -8.75 -13.46
CA ALA A 18 -7.35 -8.95 -12.57
C ALA A 18 -7.54 -8.23 -11.23
N GLN A 19 -8.19 -8.89 -10.27
CA GLN A 19 -8.15 -8.49 -8.86
C GLN A 19 -7.01 -9.25 -8.17
N VAL A 20 -6.32 -8.59 -7.24
CA VAL A 20 -5.14 -9.15 -6.57
C VAL A 20 -5.49 -9.60 -5.16
N ALA A 21 -5.22 -10.87 -4.85
CA ALA A 21 -5.35 -11.43 -3.52
C ALA A 21 -3.98 -11.85 -2.99
N ILE A 22 -3.54 -11.30 -1.86
CA ILE A 22 -2.25 -11.59 -1.24
C ILE A 22 -2.46 -12.40 0.04
N GLY A 23 -1.89 -13.60 0.12
CA GLY A 23 -2.02 -14.46 1.31
C GLY A 23 -3.42 -15.05 1.50
N LYS A 24 -4.22 -15.11 0.42
CA LYS A 24 -5.54 -15.77 0.36
C LYS A 24 -5.83 -16.17 -1.09
N VAL A 25 -6.82 -17.05 -1.31
CA VAL A 25 -7.14 -17.61 -2.64
C VAL A 25 -7.98 -16.70 -3.53
N SER A 26 -8.77 -15.79 -2.93
CA SER A 26 -9.66 -14.90 -3.66
C SER A 26 -9.92 -13.62 -2.87
N VAL A 27 -10.29 -12.55 -3.57
CA VAL A 27 -10.76 -11.30 -2.96
C VAL A 27 -12.12 -11.46 -2.26
N ALA A 28 -12.46 -10.52 -1.38
CA ALA A 28 -13.69 -10.55 -0.58
C ALA A 28 -14.97 -10.23 -1.38
N SER A 29 -14.88 -9.46 -2.46
CA SER A 29 -16.03 -9.17 -3.34
C SER A 29 -15.55 -8.68 -4.71
N PRO A 30 -16.42 -8.68 -5.74
CA PRO A 30 -16.09 -8.14 -7.06
C PRO A 30 -15.70 -6.66 -7.08
N SER A 31 -16.00 -5.90 -6.02
CA SER A 31 -15.68 -4.48 -5.87
C SER A 31 -14.32 -4.24 -5.19
N VAL A 32 -13.44 -5.25 -5.14
CA VAL A 32 -12.11 -5.14 -4.53
C VAL A 32 -11.03 -5.17 -5.59
N SER A 33 -10.06 -4.26 -5.54
CA SER A 33 -8.91 -4.26 -6.45
C SER A 33 -7.76 -5.08 -5.87
N LEU A 34 -7.49 -4.89 -4.58
CA LEU A 34 -6.42 -5.54 -3.82
C LEU A 34 -6.95 -5.97 -2.45
N ASP A 35 -6.71 -7.22 -2.07
CA ASP A 35 -7.16 -7.81 -0.81
C ASP A 35 -6.03 -8.60 -0.14
N PHE A 36 -5.97 -8.56 1.18
CA PHE A 36 -4.97 -9.25 1.98
C PHE A 36 -5.60 -10.29 2.89
N GLY A 37 -4.97 -11.46 2.98
CA GLY A 37 -5.36 -12.51 3.92
C GLY A 37 -5.15 -12.10 5.37
N THR A 38 -5.90 -12.75 6.27
CA THR A 38 -5.83 -12.50 7.71
C THR A 38 -4.46 -12.89 8.27
N ALA A 39 -3.80 -11.92 8.92
CA ALA A 39 -2.57 -12.12 9.70
C ALA A 39 -2.27 -10.84 10.49
N ASN A 40 -1.47 -10.94 11.56
CA ASN A 40 -1.01 -9.79 12.35
C ASN A 40 0.14 -9.06 11.65
N ARG A 41 -0.12 -8.53 10.45
CA ARG A 41 0.84 -7.77 9.62
C ARG A 41 0.14 -6.64 8.89
N GLY A 42 0.88 -5.59 8.58
CA GLY A 42 0.41 -4.46 7.78
C GLY A 42 1.08 -4.37 6.42
N MET A 43 0.68 -3.36 5.66
CA MET A 43 1.36 -2.96 4.42
C MET A 43 2.39 -1.88 4.76
N ILE A 44 3.62 -2.01 4.25
CA ILE A 44 4.66 -1.00 4.43
C ILE A 44 4.62 -0.05 3.23
N LEU A 45 4.50 1.24 3.50
CA LEU A 45 4.56 2.27 2.47
C LEU A 45 5.99 2.44 1.95
N PRO A 46 6.16 2.87 0.68
CA PRO A 46 7.48 3.22 0.16
C PRO A 46 8.13 4.32 1.00
N TRP A 47 9.41 4.11 1.32
CA TRP A 47 10.23 5.10 2.01
C TRP A 47 10.84 6.03 0.98
N VAL A 48 10.76 7.33 1.22
CA VAL A 48 11.31 8.35 0.32
C VAL A 48 12.28 9.25 1.07
N THR A 49 13.37 9.65 0.42
CA THR A 49 14.39 10.53 1.02
C THR A 49 13.77 11.80 1.60
N SER A 50 12.86 12.41 0.84
CA SER A 50 11.96 13.45 1.31
C SER A 50 10.75 13.57 0.39
N THR A 51 9.62 14.05 0.90
CA THR A 51 8.47 14.41 0.04
C THR A 51 8.77 15.50 -1.00
N GLY A 52 9.81 16.32 -0.78
CA GLY A 52 10.29 17.31 -1.76
C GLY A 52 11.14 16.71 -2.88
N ALA A 53 11.77 15.55 -2.64
CA ALA A 53 12.57 14.84 -3.64
C ALA A 53 11.71 13.99 -4.61
N VAL A 54 10.43 13.76 -4.29
CA VAL A 54 9.51 13.04 -5.16
C VAL A 54 8.76 14.04 -6.04
N THR A 55 9.03 14.02 -7.34
CA THR A 55 8.39 14.91 -8.33
C THR A 55 7.26 14.18 -9.07
N GLY A 56 6.35 14.94 -9.68
CA GLY A 56 5.23 14.36 -10.46
C GLY A 56 4.19 13.59 -9.65
N VAL A 57 4.16 13.76 -8.32
CA VAL A 57 3.27 13.02 -7.42
C VAL A 57 1.81 13.46 -7.60
N VAL A 58 0.90 12.49 -7.70
CA VAL A 58 -0.54 12.72 -7.85
C VAL A 58 -1.27 12.68 -6.51
N ASN A 59 -2.51 13.20 -6.48
CA ASN A 59 -3.33 13.16 -5.28
C ASN A 59 -3.63 11.71 -4.86
N GLY A 60 -3.60 11.43 -3.56
CA GLY A 60 -3.79 10.11 -2.98
C GLY A 60 -2.50 9.30 -2.81
N THR A 61 -1.35 9.76 -3.33
CA THR A 61 -0.07 9.08 -3.07
C THR A 61 0.27 9.11 -1.59
N MET A 62 0.68 7.95 -1.04
CA MET A 62 1.10 7.78 0.35
C MET A 62 2.56 7.35 0.41
N VAL A 63 3.33 7.94 1.33
CA VAL A 63 4.76 7.65 1.52
C VAL A 63 5.14 7.69 2.99
N TYR A 64 6.27 7.08 3.32
CA TYR A 64 7.00 7.35 4.56
C TYR A 64 8.20 8.27 4.26
N ASP A 65 8.17 9.49 4.80
CA ASP A 65 9.16 10.53 4.57
C ASP A 65 10.32 10.39 5.56
N LEU A 66 11.54 10.19 5.04
CA LEU A 66 12.73 10.00 5.87
C LEU A 66 13.25 11.30 6.50
N THR A 67 12.82 12.48 6.07
CA THR A 67 13.28 13.75 6.68
C THR A 67 12.74 13.94 8.08
N ASP A 68 11.45 13.68 8.28
CA ASP A 68 10.76 13.87 9.55
C ASP A 68 10.17 12.58 10.12
N LYS A 69 10.42 11.44 9.47
CA LYS A 69 9.99 10.11 9.91
C LYS A 69 8.48 10.03 10.07
N LYS A 70 7.75 10.58 9.10
CA LYS A 70 6.28 10.62 9.09
C LYS A 70 5.68 9.93 7.89
N ILE A 71 4.51 9.35 8.11
CA ILE A 71 3.65 8.89 7.03
C ILE A 71 2.87 10.10 6.51
N LYS A 72 2.83 10.28 5.19
CA LYS A 72 2.20 11.43 4.55
C LYS A 72 1.35 10.98 3.37
N VAL A 73 0.27 11.72 3.13
CA VAL A 73 -0.57 11.58 1.94
C VAL A 73 -0.59 12.88 1.14
N LYS A 74 -0.55 12.77 -0.19
CA LYS A 74 -0.61 13.91 -1.09
C LYS A 74 -2.06 14.33 -1.33
N TYR A 75 -2.41 15.55 -0.95
CA TYR A 75 -3.62 16.24 -1.38
C TYR A 75 -3.29 17.33 -2.41
N ALA A 76 -4.34 17.85 -3.05
CA ALA A 76 -4.22 19.00 -3.95
C ALA A 76 -3.58 20.21 -3.27
N SER A 77 -3.90 20.44 -1.98
CA SER A 77 -3.35 21.53 -1.18
C SER A 77 -1.91 21.32 -0.69
N GLY A 78 -1.35 20.12 -0.87
CA GLY A 78 -0.02 19.79 -0.32
C GLY A 78 0.03 18.41 0.33
N TRP A 79 1.17 18.12 0.93
CA TRP A 79 1.32 16.92 1.76
C TRP A 79 0.63 17.12 3.11
N LYS A 80 -0.07 16.09 3.57
CA LYS A 80 -0.67 16.05 4.90
C LYS A 80 -0.07 14.89 5.70
N ASP A 81 0.32 15.19 6.94
CA ASP A 81 0.81 14.19 7.87
C ASP A 81 -0.31 13.24 8.31
N LEU A 82 -0.05 11.94 8.20
CA LEU A 82 -0.84 10.85 8.76
C LEU A 82 -0.29 10.35 10.10
N SER A 83 0.93 10.76 10.48
CA SER A 83 1.50 10.53 11.80
C SER A 83 1.99 11.85 12.37
N ILE A 84 1.58 12.18 13.59
CA ILE A 84 1.80 13.52 14.16
C ILE A 84 3.19 13.64 14.81
N LEU A 85 3.54 12.68 15.66
CA LEU A 85 4.83 12.65 16.34
C LEU A 85 5.93 12.16 15.39
N THR A 86 7.17 12.53 15.68
CA THR A 86 8.35 12.05 14.95
C THR A 86 8.54 10.56 15.18
N GLY A 87 8.78 9.82 14.11
CA GLY A 87 9.07 8.39 14.13
C GLY A 87 10.55 8.06 14.22
N THR A 88 10.89 6.81 13.94
CA THR A 88 12.28 6.34 13.82
C THR A 88 12.36 5.25 12.76
N THR A 89 13.55 5.04 12.19
CA THR A 89 13.86 3.88 11.32
C THR A 89 14.69 2.82 12.03
N VAL A 90 15.12 3.09 13.27
CA VAL A 90 15.92 2.18 14.07
C VAL A 90 15.03 1.13 14.71
N ASP A 91 15.32 -0.14 14.44
CA ASP A 91 14.65 -1.27 15.09
C ASP A 91 15.05 -1.33 16.57
N PRO A 92 14.09 -1.30 17.51
CA PRO A 92 14.38 -1.30 18.94
C PRO A 92 15.01 -2.61 19.45
N LEU A 93 14.87 -3.73 18.72
CA LEU A 93 15.45 -5.02 19.12
C LEU A 93 16.89 -5.18 18.64
N THR A 94 17.17 -4.76 17.41
CA THR A 94 18.46 -5.02 16.75
C THR A 94 19.36 -3.79 16.69
N SER A 95 18.83 -2.60 16.97
CA SER A 95 19.51 -1.30 16.80
C SER A 95 19.96 -1.03 15.35
N VAL A 96 19.45 -1.80 14.39
CA VAL A 96 19.73 -1.59 12.96
C VAL A 96 18.81 -0.48 12.45
N ASP A 97 19.41 0.49 11.75
CA ASP A 97 18.65 1.51 11.03
C ASP A 97 18.15 0.94 9.70
N GLY A 98 16.83 0.77 9.56
CA GLY A 98 16.21 0.29 8.33
C GLY A 98 16.53 1.16 7.10
N ALA A 99 16.90 2.44 7.28
CA ALA A 99 17.25 3.31 6.15
C ALA A 99 18.54 2.83 5.48
N THR A 100 19.46 2.21 6.22
CA THR A 100 20.69 1.63 5.66
C THR A 100 20.39 0.40 4.79
N ILE A 101 19.36 -0.37 5.16
CA ILE A 101 18.90 -1.52 4.38
C ILE A 101 18.20 -1.03 3.10
N GLN A 102 17.32 -0.04 3.22
CA GLN A 102 16.58 0.52 2.08
C GLN A 102 17.50 1.17 1.05
N ASN A 103 18.59 1.82 1.49
CA ASN A 103 19.50 2.54 0.59
C ASN A 103 20.58 1.64 -0.04
N ALA A 104 20.69 0.37 0.37
CA ALA A 104 21.71 -0.53 -0.16
C ALA A 104 21.42 -0.99 -1.61
N PRO A 105 20.18 -1.30 -2.00
CA PRO A 105 19.82 -1.59 -3.40
C PRO A 105 19.82 -0.35 -4.29
N VAL A 106 20.08 -0.56 -5.59
CA VAL A 106 19.90 0.49 -6.61
C VAL A 106 18.41 0.65 -6.92
N GLU A 107 17.90 1.86 -6.74
CA GLU A 107 16.50 2.20 -7.03
C GLU A 107 16.16 2.03 -8.52
N ASN A 108 15.04 1.36 -8.81
CA ASN A 108 14.48 1.30 -10.15
C ASN A 108 13.35 2.33 -10.28
N SER A 109 13.69 3.52 -10.77
CA SER A 109 12.76 4.64 -10.92
C SER A 109 11.63 4.41 -11.94
N THR A 110 11.72 3.35 -12.76
CA THR A 110 10.70 2.98 -13.75
C THR A 110 9.78 1.86 -13.28
N ALA A 111 10.06 1.26 -12.11
CA ALA A 111 9.23 0.19 -11.58
C ALA A 111 7.82 0.69 -11.29
N LYS A 112 6.82 -0.06 -11.76
CA LYS A 112 5.40 0.22 -11.54
C LYS A 112 4.61 -1.09 -11.52
N THR A 113 3.72 -1.19 -10.54
CA THR A 113 2.64 -2.17 -10.48
C THR A 113 1.31 -1.43 -10.60
N ALA A 114 0.53 -1.75 -11.63
CA ALA A 114 -0.81 -1.22 -11.82
C ALA A 114 -1.85 -2.32 -11.58
N ILE A 115 -2.92 -2.00 -10.83
CA ILE A 115 -4.07 -2.88 -10.64
C ILE A 115 -5.31 -2.17 -11.20
N GLY A 116 -5.95 -2.76 -12.20
CA GLY A 116 -7.05 -2.15 -12.96
C GLY A 116 -6.66 -1.97 -14.43
N THR A 117 -7.24 -0.97 -15.10
CA THR A 117 -6.84 -0.59 -16.47
C THR A 117 -5.67 0.39 -16.40
N PRO A 118 -4.44 -0.01 -16.79
CA PRO A 118 -3.26 0.81 -16.57
C PRO A 118 -3.31 2.12 -17.38
N THR A 119 -2.93 3.22 -16.74
CA THR A 119 -2.74 4.54 -17.35
C THR A 119 -1.31 5.04 -17.17
N ALA A 120 -1.03 6.26 -17.64
CA ALA A 120 0.24 6.95 -17.41
C ALA A 120 0.40 7.49 -15.97
N THR A 121 -0.55 7.23 -15.06
CA THR A 121 -0.48 7.69 -13.66
C THR A 121 0.82 7.20 -12.99
N PRO A 122 1.66 8.08 -12.42
CA PRO A 122 2.93 7.70 -11.81
C PRO A 122 2.73 7.04 -10.44
N GLY A 123 3.64 6.13 -10.09
CA GLY A 123 3.68 5.47 -8.77
C GLY A 123 4.19 4.02 -8.85
N ILE A 124 4.73 3.51 -7.73
CA ILE A 124 5.23 2.13 -7.64
C ILE A 124 4.08 1.11 -7.53
N LEU A 125 2.99 1.48 -6.86
CA LEU A 125 1.73 0.74 -6.80
C LEU A 125 0.60 1.73 -7.09
N VAL A 126 -0.14 1.50 -8.18
CA VAL A 126 -1.23 2.35 -8.61
C VAL A 126 -2.50 1.51 -8.73
N LEU A 127 -3.54 1.90 -8.00
CA LEU A 127 -4.87 1.29 -8.07
C LEU A 127 -5.72 2.13 -9.03
N GLU A 128 -5.98 1.61 -10.21
CA GLU A 128 -6.52 2.36 -11.36
C GLU A 128 -7.98 2.00 -11.69
N ASP A 129 -8.58 1.05 -10.97
CA ASP A 129 -10.00 0.75 -11.08
C ASP A 129 -10.86 1.90 -10.52
N ALA A 130 -11.81 2.41 -11.31
CA ALA A 130 -12.70 3.52 -10.91
C ALA A 130 -13.80 3.13 -9.91
N ASN A 131 -14.09 1.83 -9.79
CA ASN A 131 -15.22 1.30 -9.01
C ASN A 131 -14.81 0.16 -8.06
N LYS A 132 -13.52 0.00 -7.79
CA LYS A 132 -13.00 -0.99 -6.84
C LYS A 132 -12.10 -0.35 -5.81
N ALA A 133 -12.16 -0.86 -4.59
CA ALA A 133 -11.35 -0.38 -3.48
C ALA A 133 -10.31 -1.42 -3.05
N MET A 134 -9.21 -0.95 -2.48
CA MET A 134 -8.32 -1.83 -1.71
C MET A 134 -8.95 -2.13 -0.35
N VAL A 135 -8.90 -3.40 0.04
CA VAL A 135 -9.12 -3.82 1.42
C VAL A 135 -7.75 -3.89 2.07
N LEU A 136 -7.46 -3.01 3.04
CA LEU A 136 -6.20 -3.05 3.78
C LEU A 136 -6.06 -4.36 4.57
N PRO A 137 -4.83 -4.75 4.96
CA PRO A 137 -4.64 -5.76 5.98
C PRO A 137 -5.46 -5.41 7.23
N LYS A 138 -6.16 -6.41 7.77
CA LYS A 138 -7.11 -6.24 8.88
C LYS A 138 -6.56 -6.90 10.13
N VAL A 139 -6.41 -6.12 11.20
CA VAL A 139 -5.94 -6.60 12.50
C VAL A 139 -6.78 -5.95 13.60
N ALA A 140 -7.31 -6.74 14.53
CA ALA A 140 -7.98 -6.20 15.71
C ALA A 140 -6.93 -5.55 16.61
N SER A 141 -7.10 -4.30 17.04
CA SER A 141 -6.18 -3.63 17.98
C SER A 141 -4.69 -3.81 17.60
N PRO A 142 -4.24 -3.30 16.43
CA PRO A 142 -2.93 -3.61 15.86
C PRO A 142 -1.76 -3.24 16.77
N HIS A 143 -1.93 -2.21 17.61
CA HIS A 143 -0.95 -1.79 18.61
C HIS A 143 -0.66 -2.83 19.71
N LEU A 144 -1.53 -3.82 19.89
CA LEU A 144 -1.34 -4.95 20.80
C LEU A 144 -0.90 -6.23 20.07
N ASN A 145 -1.36 -6.40 18.82
CA ASN A 145 -1.29 -7.68 18.13
C ASN A 145 -0.19 -7.77 17.07
N ILE A 146 0.31 -6.64 16.57
CA ILE A 146 1.46 -6.62 15.66
C ILE A 146 2.72 -6.40 16.50
N ILE A 147 3.54 -7.45 16.60
CA ILE A 147 4.79 -7.42 17.36
C ILE A 147 5.90 -6.83 16.49
N ASN A 148 6.64 -5.87 17.04
CA ASN A 148 7.71 -5.12 16.37
C ASN A 148 7.30 -4.60 14.96
N PRO A 149 6.27 -3.73 14.86
CA PRO A 149 5.83 -3.21 13.56
C PRO A 149 6.91 -2.37 12.88
N ALA A 150 7.00 -2.46 11.55
CA ALA A 150 7.97 -1.69 10.77
C ALA A 150 7.53 -0.22 10.57
N PRO A 151 8.46 0.75 10.52
CA PRO A 151 8.15 2.13 10.16
C PRO A 151 7.49 2.24 8.77
N GLY A 152 6.50 3.11 8.64
CA GLY A 152 5.73 3.25 7.41
C GLY A 152 4.59 2.24 7.26
N MET A 153 4.30 1.45 8.29
CA MET A 153 3.24 0.46 8.26
C MET A 153 1.85 1.10 8.30
N MET A 154 0.92 0.56 7.52
CA MET A 154 -0.50 0.86 7.57
C MET A 154 -1.35 -0.42 7.65
N VAL A 155 -2.45 -0.34 8.40
CA VAL A 155 -3.37 -1.45 8.68
C VAL A 155 -4.76 -0.88 9.02
N TYR A 156 -5.81 -1.66 8.79
CA TYR A 156 -7.15 -1.33 9.28
C TYR A 156 -7.39 -2.00 10.64
N ASP A 157 -7.67 -1.20 11.67
CA ASP A 157 -8.05 -1.70 12.99
C ASP A 157 -9.51 -2.14 12.97
N THR A 158 -9.77 -3.44 13.12
CA THR A 158 -11.14 -3.96 13.12
C THR A 158 -11.91 -3.75 14.42
N THR A 159 -11.21 -3.44 15.53
CA THR A 159 -11.83 -3.10 16.81
C THR A 159 -12.26 -1.64 16.81
N ALA A 160 -11.31 -0.73 16.56
CA ALA A 160 -11.58 0.70 16.53
C ALA A 160 -12.32 1.15 15.27
N LYS A 161 -12.27 0.35 14.19
CA LYS A 161 -12.80 0.65 12.85
C LYS A 161 -12.13 1.86 12.19
N LEU A 162 -10.83 2.01 12.40
CA LEU A 162 -10.04 3.16 11.96
C LEU A 162 -8.86 2.71 11.09
N LEU A 163 -8.41 3.60 10.20
CA LEU A 163 -7.08 3.47 9.62
C LEU A 163 -6.05 3.69 10.74
N ALA A 164 -5.14 2.74 10.90
CA ALA A 164 -4.03 2.82 11.83
C ALA A 164 -2.71 2.84 11.05
N VAL A 165 -1.82 3.75 11.43
CA VAL A 165 -0.49 3.88 10.82
C VAL A 165 0.60 3.93 11.88
N PHE A 166 1.75 3.34 11.61
CA PHE A 166 2.88 3.26 12.53
C PHE A 166 4.15 3.86 11.90
N ASN A 167 4.74 4.84 12.57
CA ASN A 167 5.89 5.59 12.07
C ASN A 167 7.25 5.07 12.61
N GLY A 168 7.28 3.87 13.18
CA GLY A 168 8.49 3.32 13.82
C GLY A 168 8.54 3.55 15.33
N SER A 169 7.74 4.46 15.88
CA SER A 169 7.68 4.73 17.32
C SER A 169 6.25 4.68 17.87
N VAL A 170 5.30 5.33 17.20
CA VAL A 170 3.92 5.47 17.68
C VAL A 170 2.89 5.08 16.64
N TRP A 171 1.77 4.53 17.13
CA TRP A 171 0.58 4.30 16.34
C TRP A 171 -0.28 5.57 16.30
N THR A 172 -0.74 5.95 15.10
CA THR A 172 -1.73 7.03 14.89
C THR A 172 -3.01 6.42 14.31
N PHE A 173 -4.17 6.77 14.87
CA PHE A 173 -5.48 6.26 14.47
C PHE A 173 -6.33 7.39 13.89
N TRP A 174 -6.83 7.19 12.66
CA TRP A 174 -7.57 8.20 11.92
C TRP A 174 -9.07 7.97 12.01
N LYS A 175 -9.73 8.90 12.71
CA LYS A 175 -11.19 9.02 12.76
C LYS A 175 -11.64 10.11 11.79
N GLN A 176 -12.69 9.79 11.05
CA GLN A 176 -13.41 10.74 10.20
C GLN A 176 -14.17 11.75 11.06
#